data_AF-A0A8X7UIV5-F1
#
_entry.id   AF-A0A8X7UIV5-F1
#
_cell.length_a   1.000
_cell.length_b   1.000
_cell.length_c   1.000
_cell.angle_alpha   90.00
_cell.angle_beta   90.00
_cell.angle_gamma   90.00
#
_symmetry.space_group_name_H-M   'P 1'
#
loop_
_entity.id
_entity.type
_entity.pdbx_description
1 polymer ?
#
loop_
_entity_poly.entity_id
_entity_poly.type
_entity_poly.pdbx_seq_one_letter_code
_entity_poly.pdbx_strand_id
1 'polypeptide(L)'
;MDKFFKEKKWQFSKASSTERAMVIGLGAVNLFGVIVLNTLLKEMAFRPSGFITFVKNIYPLLQVYAGSFFVIPLVRWLSVKRKNDQIESRNKARLQFARALESPDITLRRKLLSARDMAQKTVIGKERIVYSTERDMIGQDYEAEEWDRRFRELDKSD
;
A
#
# COMPACT_ATOMS: atom_id res chain seq x y z
N MET A 1 16.76 -0.98 15.39
CA MET A 1 15.38 -0.67 14.95
C MET A 1 15.47 0.42 13.91
N ASP A 2 14.83 0.27 12.74
CA ASP A 2 14.77 1.36 11.76
C ASP A 2 14.09 2.58 12.39
N LYS A 3 14.70 3.76 12.26
CA LYS A 3 14.28 5.00 12.95
C LYS A 3 13.02 5.65 12.35
N PHE A 4 12.45 5.05 11.29
CA PHE A 4 11.25 5.51 10.61
C PHE A 4 10.50 4.33 9.97
N PHE A 5 9.19 4.50 9.74
CA PHE A 5 8.35 3.48 9.14
C PHE A 5 8.60 3.34 7.63
N LYS A 6 8.83 2.10 7.19
CA LYS A 6 8.96 1.72 5.78
C LYS A 6 7.80 0.83 5.36
N GLU A 7 7.24 1.11 4.20
CA GLU A 7 6.26 0.24 3.57
C GLU A 7 6.95 -1.02 3.01
N LYS A 8 6.37 -2.19 3.25
CA LYS A 8 6.96 -3.47 2.85
C LYS A 8 6.76 -3.70 1.35
N LYS A 9 7.82 -4.13 0.66
CA LYS A 9 7.74 -4.59 -0.74
C LYS A 9 6.92 -5.88 -0.84
N TRP A 10 6.18 -6.03 -1.93
CA TRP A 10 5.46 -7.25 -2.27
C TRP A 10 6.44 -8.32 -2.73
N GLN A 11 6.35 -9.50 -2.12
CA GLN A 11 7.12 -10.66 -2.56
C GLN A 11 6.39 -11.34 -3.72
N PHE A 12 7.16 -11.69 -4.76
CA PHE A 12 6.61 -12.38 -5.93
C PHE A 12 6.06 -13.76 -5.57
N SER A 13 6.85 -14.54 -4.81
CA SER A 13 6.55 -15.88 -4.31
C SER A 13 7.21 -16.06 -2.94
N LYS A 14 6.64 -16.97 -2.12
CA LYS A 14 7.23 -17.44 -0.86
C LYS A 14 8.24 -18.58 -1.06
N ALA A 15 8.27 -19.14 -2.27
CA ALA A 15 9.18 -20.22 -2.62
C ALA A 15 10.64 -19.76 -2.56
N SER A 16 11.50 -20.63 -2.05
CA SER A 16 12.95 -20.48 -2.06
C SER A 16 13.49 -20.39 -3.49
N SER A 17 14.72 -19.91 -3.63
CA SER A 17 15.38 -19.82 -4.94
C SER A 17 15.48 -21.18 -5.64
N THR A 18 15.74 -22.26 -4.88
CA THR A 18 15.85 -23.62 -5.40
C THR A 18 14.50 -24.14 -5.89
N GLU A 19 13.42 -23.99 -5.12
CA GLU A 19 12.08 -24.37 -5.55
C GLU A 19 11.65 -23.63 -6.82
N ARG A 20 11.95 -22.33 -6.89
CA ARG A 20 11.67 -21.54 -8.10
C ARG A 20 12.46 -22.03 -9.30
N ALA A 21 13.75 -22.36 -9.12
CA ALA A 21 14.57 -22.91 -10.20
C ALA A 21 14.04 -24.28 -10.68
N MET A 22 13.62 -25.15 -9.75
CA MET A 22 13.01 -26.44 -10.09
C MET A 22 11.70 -26.28 -10.85
N VAL A 23 10.82 -25.36 -10.42
CA VAL A 23 9.54 -25.09 -11.11
C VAL A 23 9.79 -24.55 -12.53
N ILE A 24 10.77 -23.65 -12.69
CA ILE A 24 11.17 -23.14 -14.02
C ILE A 24 11.72 -24.28 -14.88
N GLY A 25 12.61 -25.11 -14.34
CA GLY A 25 13.20 -26.25 -15.03
C GLY A 25 12.14 -27.27 -15.47
N LEU A 26 11.24 -27.64 -14.56
CA LEU A 26 10.13 -28.54 -14.86
C LEU A 26 9.22 -27.98 -15.95
N GLY A 27 8.89 -26.68 -15.86
CA GLY A 27 8.13 -26.00 -16.90
C GLY A 27 8.85 -26.00 -18.26
N ALA A 28 10.17 -25.82 -18.27
CA ALA A 28 10.96 -25.79 -19.51
C ALA A 28 10.97 -27.17 -20.17
N VAL A 29 11.14 -28.23 -19.39
CA VAL A 29 11.03 -29.62 -19.85
C VAL A 29 9.63 -29.90 -20.40
N ASN A 30 8.57 -29.45 -19.71
CA ASN A 30 7.19 -29.61 -20.17
C ASN A 30 6.93 -28.88 -21.51
N LEU A 31 7.35 -27.63 -21.62
CA LEU A 31 7.22 -26.84 -22.84
C LEU A 31 8.01 -27.45 -24.00
N PHE A 32 9.23 -27.93 -23.74
CA PHE A 32 10.01 -28.66 -24.73
C PHE A 32 9.28 -29.91 -25.22
N GLY A 33 8.69 -30.69 -24.30
CA GLY A 33 7.86 -31.85 -24.65
C GLY A 33 6.68 -31.47 -25.54
N VAL A 34 6.01 -30.36 -25.28
CA VAL A 34 4.92 -29.85 -26.14
C VAL A 34 5.42 -29.47 -27.54
N ILE A 35 6.61 -28.90 -27.66
CA ILE A 35 7.23 -28.55 -28.96
C ILE A 35 7.58 -29.82 -29.75
N VAL A 36 8.23 -30.79 -29.13
CA VAL A 36 8.56 -32.08 -29.77
C VAL A 36 7.29 -32.85 -30.15
N LEU A 37 6.27 -32.85 -29.29
CA LEU A 37 4.99 -33.48 -29.61
C LEU A 37 4.33 -32.85 -30.85
N ASN A 38 4.52 -31.54 -31.07
CA ASN A 38 4.03 -30.87 -32.27
C ASN A 38 4.64 -31.46 -33.55
N THR A 39 5.97 -31.70 -33.55
CA THR A 39 6.67 -32.19 -34.73
C THR A 39 6.24 -33.62 -35.02
N LEU A 40 6.14 -34.46 -33.98
CA LEU A 40 5.65 -35.84 -34.10
C LEU A 40 4.21 -35.92 -34.60
N LEU A 41 3.30 -35.08 -34.10
CA LEU A 41 1.90 -35.05 -34.55
C LEU A 41 1.75 -34.59 -36.01
N LYS A 42 2.65 -33.73 -36.50
CA LYS A 42 2.66 -33.29 -37.90
C LYS A 42 3.16 -34.41 -38.84
N GLU A 43 4.20 -35.12 -38.45
CA GLU A 43 4.75 -36.24 -39.23
C GLU A 43 3.78 -37.42 -39.30
N MET A 44 3.04 -37.68 -38.23
CA MET A 44 2.11 -38.82 -38.15
C MET A 44 0.72 -38.54 -38.75
N ALA A 45 0.48 -37.33 -39.25
CA ALA A 45 -0.80 -36.92 -39.84
C ALA A 45 -1.19 -37.71 -41.10
N PHE A 46 -0.26 -38.46 -41.70
CA PHE A 46 -0.48 -39.23 -42.92
C PHE A 46 -1.03 -40.66 -42.68
N ARG A 47 -1.09 -41.14 -41.42
CA ARG A 47 -1.73 -42.40 -41.03
C ARG A 47 -2.45 -42.26 -39.69
N PRO A 48 -3.65 -41.65 -39.64
CA PRO A 48 -4.33 -41.41 -38.39
C PRO A 48 -4.85 -42.73 -37.79
N SER A 49 -4.29 -43.13 -36.66
CA SER A 49 -4.89 -44.13 -35.76
C SER A 49 -5.80 -43.42 -34.74
N GLY A 50 -6.79 -44.12 -34.18
CA GLY A 50 -7.78 -43.52 -33.26
C GLY A 50 -7.16 -42.77 -32.07
N PHE A 51 -6.05 -43.28 -31.52
CA PHE A 51 -5.34 -42.63 -30.42
C PHE A 51 -4.64 -41.32 -30.84
N ILE A 52 -4.04 -41.27 -32.04
CA ILE A 52 -3.36 -40.06 -32.55
C ILE A 52 -4.37 -38.93 -32.76
N THR A 53 -5.56 -39.25 -33.27
CA THR A 53 -6.65 -38.28 -33.43
C THR A 53 -7.08 -37.70 -32.08
N PHE A 54 -7.22 -38.53 -31.04
CA PHE A 54 -7.51 -38.06 -29.70
C PHE A 54 -6.45 -37.10 -29.17
N VAL A 55 -5.16 -37.45 -29.26
CA VAL A 55 -4.05 -36.60 -28.81
C VAL A 55 -4.05 -35.27 -29.57
N LYS A 56 -4.25 -35.30 -30.89
CA LYS A 56 -4.34 -34.08 -31.72
C LYS A 56 -5.48 -33.16 -31.29
N ASN A 57 -6.62 -33.71 -30.87
CA ASN A 57 -7.77 -32.93 -30.42
C ASN A 57 -7.52 -32.21 -29.09
N ILE A 58 -6.80 -32.82 -28.16
CA ILE A 58 -6.49 -32.20 -26.85
C ILE A 58 -5.19 -31.38 -26.86
N TYR A 59 -4.36 -31.55 -27.88
CA TYR A 59 -3.07 -30.86 -28.00
C TYR A 59 -3.16 -29.32 -27.89
N PRO A 60 -4.14 -28.62 -28.49
CA PRO A 60 -4.26 -27.16 -28.31
C PRO A 60 -4.46 -26.75 -26.85
N LEU A 61 -5.22 -27.53 -26.08
CA LEU A 61 -5.40 -27.29 -24.65
C LEU A 61 -4.07 -27.44 -23.90
N LEU A 62 -3.27 -28.45 -24.25
CA LEU A 62 -1.95 -28.66 -23.67
C LEU A 62 -0.98 -27.50 -24.00
N GLN A 63 -1.05 -26.96 -25.22
CA GLN A 63 -0.26 -25.78 -25.61
C GLN A 63 -0.64 -24.54 -24.79
N VAL A 64 -1.94 -24.28 -24.64
CA VAL A 64 -2.43 -23.15 -23.83
C VAL A 64 -1.98 -23.31 -22.38
N TYR A 65 -2.06 -24.52 -21.83
CA TYR A 65 -1.57 -24.81 -20.48
C TYR A 65 -0.07 -24.54 -20.33
N ALA A 66 0.76 -25.12 -21.20
CA ALA A 66 2.21 -24.96 -21.16
C ALA A 66 2.64 -23.50 -21.35
N GLY A 67 1.98 -22.76 -22.24
CA GLY A 67 2.21 -21.32 -22.40
C GLY A 67 1.78 -20.52 -21.18
N SER A 68 0.58 -20.78 -20.64
CA SER A 68 0.03 -20.08 -19.49
C SER A 68 0.88 -20.26 -18.22
N PHE A 69 1.52 -21.43 -18.07
CA PHE A 69 2.46 -21.72 -16.99
C PHE A 69 3.57 -20.67 -16.87
N PHE A 70 4.01 -20.07 -17.99
CA PHE A 70 5.03 -19.01 -17.99
C PHE A 70 4.44 -17.61 -18.06
N VAL A 71 3.38 -17.42 -18.87
CA VAL A 71 2.78 -16.11 -19.09
C VAL A 71 2.18 -15.55 -17.81
N ILE A 72 1.43 -16.35 -17.03
CA ILE A 72 0.78 -15.88 -15.81
C ILE A 72 1.81 -15.41 -14.77
N PRO A 73 2.84 -16.19 -14.41
CA PRO A 73 3.91 -15.73 -13.53
C PRO A 73 4.65 -14.49 -14.06
N LEU A 74 4.87 -14.39 -15.37
CA LEU A 74 5.56 -13.23 -15.97
C LEU A 74 4.75 -11.94 -15.80
N VAL A 75 3.44 -11.97 -16.09
CA VAL A 75 2.54 -10.83 -15.90
C VAL A 75 2.48 -10.42 -14.42
N ARG A 76 2.41 -11.41 -13.52
CA ARG A 76 2.46 -11.16 -12.07
C ARG A 76 3.79 -10.49 -11.68
N TRP A 77 4.91 -10.97 -12.20
CA TRP A 77 6.24 -10.43 -11.91
C TRP A 77 6.34 -8.96 -12.34
N LEU A 78 5.91 -8.62 -13.55
CA LEU A 78 5.86 -7.23 -14.03
C LEU A 78 5.00 -6.33 -13.13
N SER A 79 3.83 -6.81 -12.73
CA SER A 79 2.91 -6.07 -11.86
C SER A 79 3.50 -5.83 -10.47
N VAL A 80 4.12 -6.85 -9.87
CA VAL A 80 4.79 -6.76 -8.57
C VAL A 80 6.00 -5.82 -8.64
N LYS A 81 6.78 -5.89 -9.73
CA LYS A 81 7.92 -5.00 -9.94
C LYS A 81 7.48 -3.53 -9.95
N ARG A 82 6.49 -3.18 -10.78
CA ARG A 82 5.94 -1.80 -10.83
C ARG A 82 5.45 -1.31 -9.47
N LYS A 83 4.72 -2.14 -8.71
CA LYS A 83 4.27 -1.79 -7.36
C LYS A 83 5.44 -1.58 -6.39
N ASN A 84 6.47 -2.42 -6.47
CA ASN A 84 7.64 -2.30 -5.61
C ASN A 84 8.46 -1.05 -5.89
N ASP A 85 8.54 -0.62 -7.16
CA ASP A 85 9.21 0.62 -7.54
C ASP A 85 8.47 1.84 -6.95
N GLN A 86 7.12 1.83 -6.98
CA GLN A 86 6.30 2.87 -6.34
C GLN A 86 6.45 2.87 -4.81
N ILE A 87 6.52 1.69 -4.18
CA ILE A 87 6.79 1.57 -2.73
C ILE A 87 8.16 2.15 -2.39
N GLU A 88 9.17 1.88 -3.21
CA GLU A 88 10.52 2.39 -3.00
C GLU A 88 10.60 3.91 -3.10
N SER A 89 9.94 4.51 -4.10
CA SER A 89 9.81 5.97 -4.21
C SER A 89 9.21 6.59 -2.93
N ARG A 90 8.10 6.03 -2.44
CA ARG A 90 7.44 6.51 -1.21
C ARG A 90 8.32 6.31 0.04
N ASN A 91 9.05 5.19 0.12
CA ASN A 91 9.99 4.96 1.22
C ASN A 91 11.19 5.91 1.19
N LYS A 92 11.67 6.29 -0.01
CA LYS A 92 12.71 7.31 -0.15
C LYS A 92 12.23 8.68 0.32
N ALA A 93 10.99 9.06 -0.01
CA ALA A 93 10.38 10.29 0.52
C ALA A 93 10.26 10.24 2.05
N ARG A 94 9.76 9.13 2.63
CA ARG A 94 9.69 8.94 4.09
C ARG A 94 11.07 9.05 4.75
N LEU A 95 12.12 8.51 4.13
CA LEU A 95 13.49 8.63 4.61
C LEU A 95 13.98 10.09 4.60
N GLN A 96 13.68 10.84 3.53
CA GLN A 96 14.05 12.25 3.45
C GLN A 96 13.36 13.07 4.54
N PHE A 97 12.06 12.86 4.76
CA PHE A 97 11.34 13.51 5.87
C PHE A 97 11.89 13.12 7.24
N ALA A 98 12.19 11.83 7.46
CA ALA A 98 12.78 11.38 8.71
C ALA A 98 14.13 12.06 8.98
N ARG A 99 15.00 12.19 7.98
CA ARG A 99 16.27 12.91 8.10
C ARG A 99 16.08 14.40 8.39
N ALA A 100 15.13 15.05 7.72
CA ALA A 100 14.82 16.45 7.99
C ALA A 100 14.31 16.70 9.42
N LEU A 101 13.66 15.71 10.04
CA LEU A 101 13.22 15.77 11.44
C LEU A 101 14.35 15.50 12.45
N GLU A 102 15.45 14.85 12.06
CA GLU A 102 16.59 14.62 12.95
C GLU A 102 17.39 15.90 13.23
N SER A 103 17.52 16.77 12.22
CA SER A 103 18.15 18.09 12.35
C SER A 103 17.23 19.17 11.76
N PRO A 104 16.14 19.54 12.46
CA PRO A 104 15.15 20.47 11.94
C PRO A 104 15.71 21.89 11.90
N ASP A 105 15.46 22.58 10.78
CA ASP A 105 15.67 24.03 10.69
C ASP A 105 14.80 24.78 11.73
N ILE A 106 15.19 26.01 12.07
CA ILE A 106 14.54 26.86 13.07
C ILE A 106 13.04 27.00 12.77
N THR A 107 12.67 27.16 11.50
CA THR A 107 11.28 27.26 11.04
C THR A 107 10.48 25.99 11.35
N LEU A 108 11.03 24.81 11.02
CA LEU A 108 10.42 23.51 11.26
C LEU A 108 10.34 23.20 12.76
N ARG A 109 11.40 23.49 13.52
CA ARG A 109 11.43 23.32 14.97
C ARG A 109 10.33 24.15 15.65
N ARG A 110 10.14 25.42 15.23
CA ARG A 110 9.07 26.27 15.74
C ARG A 110 7.70 25.66 15.46
N LYS A 111 7.45 25.20 14.23
CA LYS A 111 6.18 24.57 13.85
C LYS A 111 5.88 23.30 14.66
N LEU A 112 6.91 22.48 14.91
CA LEU A 112 6.77 21.27 15.74
C LEU A 112 6.44 21.61 17.20
N LEU A 113 7.08 22.63 17.77
CA LEU A 113 6.77 23.09 19.13
C LEU A 113 5.35 23.65 19.22
N SER A 114 4.94 24.53 18.29
CA SER A 114 3.57 25.05 18.26
C SER A 114 2.53 23.94 18.09
N ALA A 115 2.78 22.96 17.21
CA ALA A 115 1.88 21.81 17.05
C ALA A 115 1.81 20.95 18.32
N ARG A 116 2.92 20.79 19.05
CA ARG A 116 2.94 20.10 20.35
C ARG A 116 2.09 20.82 21.38
N ASP A 117 2.23 22.14 21.49
CA ASP A 117 1.46 22.96 22.42
C ASP A 117 -0.03 22.92 22.08
N MET A 118 -0.38 22.99 20.79
CA MET A 118 -1.78 22.83 20.33
C MET A 118 -2.34 21.42 20.55
N ALA A 119 -1.50 20.39 20.47
CA ALA A 119 -1.91 19.01 20.71
C ALA A 119 -2.15 18.72 22.20
N GLN A 120 -1.57 19.52 23.10
CA GLN A 120 -1.96 19.48 24.51
C GLN A 120 -3.39 20.02 24.61
N LYS A 121 -4.36 19.10 24.72
CA LYS A 121 -5.76 19.44 24.96
C LYS A 121 -5.86 20.29 26.22
N THR A 122 -6.16 21.58 26.06
CA THR A 122 -6.73 22.38 27.14
C THR A 122 -8.15 21.89 27.36
N VAL A 123 -8.38 21.11 28.41
CA VAL A 123 -9.74 20.77 28.84
C VAL A 123 -10.32 22.00 29.54
N ILE A 124 -11.08 22.79 28.78
CA ILE A 124 -11.83 23.93 29.34
C ILE A 124 -13.12 23.34 29.93
N GLY A 125 -13.28 23.43 31.26
CA GLY A 125 -14.49 23.00 31.97
C GLY A 125 -15.67 23.93 31.65
N LYS A 126 -16.91 23.42 31.82
CA LYS A 126 -18.15 24.17 31.50
C LYS A 126 -18.23 25.51 32.23
N GLU A 127 -17.64 25.60 33.42
CA GLU A 127 -17.54 26.83 34.22
C GLU A 127 -16.63 27.94 33.62
N ARG A 128 -15.87 27.64 32.55
CA ARG A 128 -14.95 28.59 31.89
C ARG A 128 -15.30 28.87 30.43
N ILE A 129 -16.46 28.40 29.95
CA ILE A 129 -16.88 28.54 28.55
C ILE A 129 -18.07 29.51 28.48
N VAL A 130 -17.83 30.71 27.94
CA VAL A 130 -18.89 31.71 27.70
C VAL A 130 -19.58 31.45 26.36
N TYR A 131 -18.81 31.02 25.35
CA TYR A 131 -19.31 30.70 24.02
C TYR A 131 -19.06 29.23 23.68
N SER A 132 -20.11 28.50 23.32
CA SER A 132 -20.09 27.07 22.95
C SER A 132 -20.95 26.84 21.71
N THR A 133 -20.44 26.03 20.78
CA THR A 133 -21.16 25.59 19.58
C THR A 133 -22.39 24.70 19.88
N GLU A 134 -22.53 24.21 21.12
CA GLU A 134 -23.69 23.42 21.55
C GLU A 134 -24.91 24.29 21.90
N ARG A 135 -24.72 25.59 22.14
CA ARG A 135 -25.79 26.52 22.54
C ARG A 135 -26.11 27.48 21.40
N ASP A 136 -27.35 27.97 21.38
CA ASP A 136 -27.81 28.96 20.41
C ASP A 136 -27.20 30.35 20.69
N MET A 137 -26.98 31.16 19.66
CA MET A 137 -26.25 32.43 19.76
C MET A 137 -26.93 33.43 20.70
N ILE A 138 -28.26 33.51 20.67
CA ILE A 138 -29.03 34.51 21.43
C ILE A 138 -28.87 34.31 22.95
N GLY A 139 -28.81 33.06 23.41
CA GLY A 139 -28.62 32.76 24.84
C GLY A 139 -27.20 33.01 25.34
N GLN A 140 -26.21 32.98 24.44
CA GLN A 140 -24.80 33.17 24.79
C GLN A 140 -24.44 34.65 24.96
N ASP A 141 -25.04 35.53 24.16
CA ASP A 141 -24.81 36.97 24.28
C ASP A 141 -25.25 37.50 25.66
N TYR A 142 -26.34 36.97 26.21
CA TYR A 142 -26.81 37.33 27.55
C TYR A 142 -25.84 36.86 28.67
N GLU A 143 -25.34 35.62 28.60
CA GLU A 143 -24.34 35.10 29.55
C GLU A 143 -23.01 35.90 29.46
N ALA A 144 -22.65 36.38 28.27
CA ALA A 144 -21.48 37.23 28.05
C ALA A 144 -21.62 38.63 28.68
N GLU A 145 -22.76 39.28 28.51
CA GLU A 145 -23.03 40.59 29.13
C GLU A 145 -23.03 40.51 30.66
N GLU A 146 -23.60 39.45 31.24
CA GLU A 146 -23.57 39.24 32.69
C GLU A 146 -22.15 38.98 33.21
N TRP A 147 -21.34 38.25 32.45
CA TRP A 147 -19.93 38.07 32.76
C TRP A 147 -19.21 39.44 32.80
N ASP A 148 -19.37 40.25 31.75
CA ASP A 148 -18.72 41.57 31.64
C ASP A 148 -19.14 42.52 32.77
N ARG A 149 -20.41 42.43 33.20
CA ARG A 149 -20.88 43.15 34.39
C ARG A 149 -20.12 42.73 35.65
N ARG A 150 -20.04 41.42 35.93
CA ARG A 150 -19.36 40.89 37.12
C ARG A 150 -17.88 41.23 37.16
N PHE A 151 -17.21 41.25 36.01
CA PHE A 151 -15.80 41.60 35.94
C PHE A 151 -15.54 43.08 36.22
N ARG A 152 -16.37 43.97 35.66
CA ARG A 152 -16.31 45.42 35.97
C ARG A 152 -16.61 45.74 37.42
N GLU A 153 -17.38 44.91 38.12
CA GLU A 153 -17.63 45.05 39.55
C GLU A 153 -16.42 44.62 40.39
N LEU A 154 -15.72 43.55 39.99
CA LEU A 154 -14.49 43.10 40.64
C LEU A 154 -13.33 44.10 40.48
N ASP A 155 -13.17 44.67 39.28
CA ASP A 155 -12.14 45.68 38.96
C ASP A 155 -12.32 47.01 39.72
N LYS A 156 -13.52 47.24 40.30
CA LYS A 156 -13.84 48.40 41.15
C LYS A 156 -13.69 48.11 42.64
N SER A 157 -13.51 46.85 43.02
CA SER A 157 -13.41 46.41 44.42
C SER A 157 -11.98 46.17 44.92
N ASP A 158 -10.99 46.25 44.02
CA ASP A 158 -9.56 46.41 44.30
C ASP A 158 -9.14 47.89 44.19
#